data_AF-A0A5S4EXZ1-F1
#
_entry.id   AF-A0A5S4EXZ1-F1
#
_cell.length_a   1.000
_cell.length_b   1.000
_cell.length_c   1.000
_cell.angle_alpha   90.00
_cell.angle_beta   90.00
_cell.angle_gamma   90.00
#
_symmetry.space_group_name_H-M   'P 1'
#
loop_
_entity.id
_entity.type
_entity.pdbx_description
1 polymer ?
#
loop_
_entity_poly.entity_id
_entity_poly.type
_entity_poly.pdbx_seq_one_letter_code
_entity_poly.pdbx_strand_id
1 'polypeptide(L)'
;MSPGIPVMRIALTLLAAAAAGLLPAAAAHAQQPGAPGLEIKESRFHVKAVGPGFVLRLSPGGLDVRIDEERFGDPATGNPIERQTIDLTGRTLRPFECRNGTYTIKTGTFKRTFRVSQFAKRPLPYTDGFATSSPGIFTPFVGELDGTVTDADGRTLRFLISDLVQEVLTADGFSATAPIHGLFIDERGRVRDRISLIGRFNSGPGGQGATYGIEDRGTCRQVADLPFGPGSERAVVTGPLFVLPFSAPVTVPEEH
;
A
#
# COMPACT_ATOMS: atom_id res chain seq x y z
N MET A 1 62.71 -55.05 36.92
CA MET A 1 61.35 -54.87 37.47
C MET A 1 61.34 -53.55 38.21
N SER A 2 60.52 -52.59 37.78
CA SER A 2 60.00 -51.48 38.59
C SER A 2 59.12 -50.55 37.74
N PRO A 3 58.17 -49.85 38.39
CA PRO A 3 56.87 -49.38 37.89
C PRO A 3 56.95 -47.88 37.50
N GLY A 4 55.92 -47.11 37.12
CA GLY A 4 54.47 -47.22 36.98
C GLY A 4 53.84 -45.81 37.04
N ILE A 5 52.60 -45.72 36.54
CA ILE A 5 51.53 -44.73 36.86
C ILE A 5 51.70 -43.24 36.39
N PRO A 6 50.62 -42.39 36.38
CA PRO A 6 49.98 -41.88 35.15
C PRO A 6 50.03 -40.33 35.04
N VAL A 7 49.78 -39.75 33.86
CA VAL A 7 49.78 -38.28 33.69
C VAL A 7 48.36 -37.71 33.63
N MET A 8 48.04 -36.98 34.69
CA MET A 8 46.91 -36.06 34.86
C MET A 8 47.06 -34.85 33.92
N ARG A 9 46.01 -34.46 33.19
CA ARG A 9 45.92 -33.15 32.53
C ARG A 9 44.53 -32.55 32.74
N ILE A 10 44.47 -31.54 33.61
CA ILE A 10 43.35 -30.61 33.73
C ILE A 10 43.81 -29.25 33.19
N ALA A 11 42.97 -28.76 32.28
CA ALA A 11 42.70 -27.41 31.78
C ALA A 11 43.66 -26.25 32.07
N LEU A 12 44.00 -25.52 31.02
CA LEU A 12 43.92 -24.05 31.05
C LEU A 12 43.44 -23.50 29.69
N THR A 13 42.56 -22.53 29.82
CA THR A 13 41.75 -21.76 28.86
C THR A 13 42.52 -21.04 27.76
N LEU A 14 41.97 -21.05 26.55
CA LEU A 14 42.25 -20.07 25.50
C LEU A 14 40.93 -19.38 25.09
N LEU A 15 40.84 -18.09 25.38
CA LEU A 15 39.83 -17.18 24.84
C LEU A 15 39.93 -17.16 23.31
N ALA A 16 38.83 -17.45 22.62
CA ALA A 16 38.63 -17.09 21.23
C ALA A 16 37.48 -16.09 21.17
N ALA A 17 37.81 -14.85 20.81
CA ALA A 17 36.84 -13.80 20.51
C ALA A 17 36.08 -14.18 19.23
N ALA A 18 34.79 -14.48 19.36
CA ALA A 18 33.91 -14.64 18.21
C ALA A 18 33.45 -13.24 17.77
N ALA A 19 34.02 -12.75 16.67
CA ALA A 19 33.49 -11.61 15.95
C ALA A 19 32.10 -11.97 15.42
N ALA A 20 31.06 -11.42 16.03
CA ALA A 20 29.71 -11.45 15.49
C ALA A 20 29.68 -10.58 14.22
N GLY A 21 29.82 -11.21 13.06
CA GLY A 21 29.54 -10.60 11.78
C GLY A 21 28.05 -10.27 11.70
N LEU A 22 27.73 -8.98 11.79
CA LEU A 22 26.44 -8.42 11.38
C LEU A 22 26.33 -8.57 9.87
N LEU A 23 25.81 -9.71 9.41
CA LEU A 23 25.24 -9.80 8.08
C LEU A 23 23.91 -9.02 8.09
N PRO A 24 23.71 -8.05 7.20
CA PRO A 24 22.38 -7.51 6.99
C PRO A 24 21.53 -8.66 6.48
N ALA A 25 20.50 -9.02 7.23
CA ALA A 25 19.43 -9.87 6.72
C ALA A 25 18.82 -9.12 5.53
N ALA A 26 19.25 -9.45 4.32
CA ALA A 26 18.44 -9.27 3.14
C ALA A 26 17.19 -10.10 3.40
N ALA A 27 16.17 -9.48 4.00
CA ALA A 27 14.89 -10.08 4.21
C ALA A 27 14.36 -10.43 2.82
N ALA A 28 14.42 -11.72 2.49
CA ALA A 28 13.61 -12.29 1.45
C ALA A 28 12.16 -12.02 1.85
N HIS A 29 11.60 -10.92 1.37
CA HIS A 29 10.20 -10.58 1.53
C HIS A 29 9.41 -11.55 0.65
N ALA A 30 9.24 -12.79 1.13
CA ALA A 30 8.17 -13.65 0.64
C ALA A 30 6.90 -12.81 0.68
N GLN A 31 6.21 -12.71 -0.46
CA GLN A 31 5.06 -11.86 -0.66
C GLN A 31 4.08 -12.02 0.51
N GLN A 32 4.05 -11.03 1.40
CA GLN A 32 3.20 -11.10 2.59
C GLN A 32 1.75 -11.27 2.11
N PRO A 33 0.96 -12.22 2.66
CA PRO A 33 -0.46 -12.27 2.36
C PRO A 33 -1.09 -10.92 2.75
N GLY A 34 -2.21 -10.53 2.13
CA GLY A 34 -2.96 -9.34 2.54
C GLY A 34 -4.40 -9.73 2.84
N ALA A 35 -5.31 -8.76 2.97
CA ALA A 35 -6.73 -9.07 3.00
C ALA A 35 -7.14 -9.87 1.76
N PRO A 36 -7.90 -10.98 1.94
CA PRO A 36 -8.45 -11.73 0.83
C PRO A 36 -9.56 -10.94 0.12
N GLY A 37 -9.92 -11.39 -1.08
CA GLY A 37 -11.06 -10.85 -1.83
C GLY A 37 -10.70 -9.86 -2.93
N LEU A 38 -9.43 -9.48 -3.08
CA LEU A 38 -8.96 -8.75 -4.27
C LEU A 38 -8.10 -9.64 -5.17
N GLU A 39 -8.49 -9.73 -6.44
CA GLU A 39 -7.66 -10.26 -7.51
C GLU A 39 -7.13 -9.11 -8.36
N ILE A 40 -5.81 -8.97 -8.45
CA ILE A 40 -5.16 -7.92 -9.24
C ILE A 40 -4.37 -8.59 -10.36
N LYS A 41 -4.71 -8.26 -11.60
CA LYS A 41 -3.94 -8.62 -12.79
C LYS A 41 -3.33 -7.35 -13.36
N GLU A 42 -2.00 -7.28 -13.29
CA GLU A 42 -1.24 -6.13 -13.74
C GLU A 42 -0.37 -6.52 -14.94
N SER A 43 -0.34 -5.63 -15.93
CA SER A 43 0.68 -5.55 -16.97
C SER A 43 1.23 -4.13 -17.02
N ARG A 44 2.21 -3.86 -17.88
CA ARG A 44 2.96 -2.59 -17.85
C ARG A 44 2.09 -1.34 -17.76
N PHE A 45 1.00 -1.30 -18.52
CA PHE A 45 0.08 -0.16 -18.63
C PHE A 45 -1.39 -0.53 -18.44
N HIS A 46 -1.68 -1.77 -18.03
CA HIS A 46 -3.06 -2.21 -17.80
C HIS A 46 -3.19 -2.86 -16.44
N VAL A 47 -4.25 -2.51 -15.73
CA VAL A 47 -4.62 -3.15 -14.48
C VAL A 47 -6.06 -3.58 -14.57
N LYS A 48 -6.32 -4.80 -14.13
CA LYS A 48 -7.67 -5.27 -13.84
C LYS A 48 -7.70 -5.69 -12.38
N ALA A 49 -8.56 -5.06 -11.60
CA ALA A 49 -8.86 -5.48 -10.24
C ALA A 49 -10.28 -6.03 -10.20
N VAL A 50 -10.46 -7.16 -9.52
CA VAL A 50 -11.77 -7.73 -9.22
C VAL A 50 -11.86 -7.87 -7.71
N GLY A 51 -12.95 -7.37 -7.14
CA GLY A 51 -13.21 -7.49 -5.72
C GLY A 51 -14.67 -7.76 -5.41
N PRO A 52 -15.07 -7.69 -4.13
CA PRO A 52 -16.44 -8.00 -3.71
C PRO A 52 -17.43 -7.06 -4.39
N GLY A 53 -18.14 -7.57 -5.40
CA GLY A 53 -19.13 -6.84 -6.20
C GLY A 53 -18.58 -5.68 -7.03
N PHE A 54 -17.31 -5.68 -7.41
CA PHE A 54 -16.80 -4.71 -8.39
C PHE A 54 -15.75 -5.28 -9.34
N VAL A 55 -15.64 -4.64 -10.50
CA VAL A 55 -14.54 -4.80 -11.46
C VAL A 55 -14.03 -3.42 -11.82
N LEU A 56 -12.72 -3.22 -11.69
CA LEU A 56 -12.01 -2.03 -12.13
C LEU A 56 -11.05 -2.39 -13.25
N ARG A 57 -10.96 -1.52 -14.27
CA ARG A 57 -9.99 -1.60 -15.35
C ARG A 57 -9.32 -0.24 -15.55
N LEU A 58 -8.00 -0.21 -15.46
CA LEU A 58 -7.17 0.95 -15.77
C LEU A 58 -6.36 0.65 -17.04
N SER A 59 -6.33 1.61 -17.95
CA SER A 59 -5.55 1.59 -19.19
C SER A 59 -5.20 3.02 -19.62
N PRO A 60 -4.30 3.23 -20.60
CA PRO A 60 -4.05 4.57 -21.13
C PRO A 60 -5.30 5.21 -21.75
N GLY A 61 -6.27 4.39 -22.19
CA GLY A 61 -7.52 4.87 -22.76
C GLY A 61 -8.53 5.35 -21.72
N GLY A 62 -8.38 4.98 -20.45
CA GLY A 62 -9.33 5.34 -19.40
C GLY A 62 -9.34 4.41 -18.19
N LEU A 63 -10.16 4.82 -17.22
CA LEU A 63 -10.48 4.09 -15.99
C LEU A 63 -11.98 3.73 -16.03
N ASP A 64 -12.30 2.43 -16.00
CA ASP A 64 -13.67 1.89 -16.01
C ASP A 64 -13.92 1.13 -14.71
N VAL A 65 -14.95 1.53 -13.97
CA VAL A 65 -15.40 0.86 -12.75
C VAL A 65 -16.83 0.41 -12.91
N ARG A 66 -17.07 -0.86 -12.61
CA ARG A 66 -18.39 -1.48 -12.59
C ARG A 66 -18.67 -2.00 -11.20
N ILE A 67 -19.80 -1.59 -10.65
CA ILE A 67 -20.27 -1.97 -9.32
C ILE A 67 -21.57 -2.74 -9.47
N ASP A 68 -21.61 -3.92 -8.86
CA ASP A 68 -22.83 -4.69 -8.65
C ASP A 68 -23.38 -4.30 -7.27
N GLU A 69 -24.42 -3.45 -7.24
CA GLU A 69 -24.99 -2.89 -6.01
C GLU A 69 -25.44 -3.96 -5.01
N GLU A 70 -25.89 -5.12 -5.51
CA GLU A 70 -26.38 -6.23 -4.67
C GLU A 70 -25.22 -6.99 -4.02
N ARG A 71 -24.03 -6.94 -4.61
CA ARG A 71 -22.86 -7.72 -4.17
C ARG A 71 -21.70 -6.88 -3.67
N PHE A 72 -21.76 -5.56 -3.80
CA PHE A 72 -20.62 -4.68 -3.50
C PHE A 72 -20.27 -4.73 -2.02
N GLY A 73 -19.11 -5.28 -1.69
CA GLY A 73 -18.69 -5.44 -0.30
C GLY A 73 -19.37 -6.55 0.46
N ASP A 74 -19.83 -6.24 1.67
CA ASP A 74 -20.59 -7.16 2.51
C ASP A 74 -22.05 -6.67 2.72
N PRO A 75 -22.98 -7.06 1.84
CA PRO A 75 -24.39 -6.70 1.96
C PRO A 75 -25.05 -7.20 3.26
N ALA A 76 -24.53 -8.27 3.87
CA ALA A 76 -25.14 -8.87 5.06
C ALA A 76 -25.02 -7.96 6.29
N THR A 77 -24.08 -7.02 6.29
CA THR A 77 -23.91 -6.02 7.35
C THR A 77 -25.04 -4.98 7.37
N GLY A 78 -25.81 -4.85 6.29
CA GLY A 78 -26.86 -3.84 6.14
C GLY A 78 -26.35 -2.41 5.97
N ASN A 79 -25.03 -2.19 5.94
CA ASN A 79 -24.45 -0.87 5.77
C ASN A 79 -24.62 -0.35 4.33
N PRO A 80 -24.94 0.93 4.14
CA PRO A 80 -25.17 1.49 2.81
C PRO A 80 -23.89 1.53 1.98
N ILE A 81 -24.07 1.62 0.65
CA ILE A 81 -22.98 1.97 -0.26
C ILE A 81 -22.91 3.50 -0.30
N GLU A 82 -21.76 4.05 0.06
CA GLU A 82 -21.51 5.48 0.02
C GLU A 82 -20.79 5.86 -1.26
N ARG A 83 -21.20 6.98 -1.85
CA ARG A 83 -20.60 7.55 -3.07
C ARG A 83 -20.30 9.02 -2.87
N GLN A 84 -19.09 9.42 -3.23
CA GLN A 84 -18.67 10.80 -3.09
C GLN A 84 -17.83 11.22 -4.29
N THR A 85 -18.01 12.47 -4.72
CA THR A 85 -17.22 13.10 -5.77
C THR A 85 -16.57 14.35 -5.19
N ILE A 86 -15.25 14.44 -5.36
CA ILE A 86 -14.42 15.51 -4.83
C ILE A 86 -13.74 16.20 -6.00
N ASP A 87 -14.04 17.47 -6.22
CA ASP A 87 -13.30 18.31 -7.17
C ASP A 87 -11.94 18.67 -6.57
N LEU A 88 -10.87 18.34 -7.28
CA LEU A 88 -9.49 18.61 -6.92
C LEU A 88 -8.97 19.92 -7.51
N THR A 89 -9.74 20.55 -8.39
CA THR A 89 -9.36 21.78 -9.09
C THR A 89 -9.12 22.92 -8.10
N GLY A 90 -7.96 23.58 -8.22
CA GLY A 90 -7.58 24.68 -7.34
C GLY A 90 -7.20 24.27 -5.91
N ARG A 91 -7.20 22.97 -5.58
CA ARG A 91 -6.70 22.49 -4.30
C ARG A 91 -5.18 22.38 -4.32
N THR A 92 -4.53 22.82 -3.25
CA THR A 92 -3.11 22.57 -3.03
C THR A 92 -2.91 21.10 -2.66
N LEU A 93 -2.43 20.32 -3.62
CA LEU A 93 -2.13 18.89 -3.45
C LEU A 93 -0.63 18.65 -3.59
N ARG A 94 -0.14 17.60 -2.94
CA ARG A 94 1.26 17.17 -3.06
C ARG A 94 1.54 16.78 -4.51
N PRO A 95 2.67 17.20 -5.10
CA PRO A 95 3.07 16.79 -6.44
C PRO A 95 3.58 15.35 -6.46
N PHE A 96 3.43 14.63 -7.57
CA PHE A 96 3.97 13.29 -7.74
C PHE A 96 5.46 13.36 -8.09
N GLU A 97 6.28 12.59 -7.40
CA GLU A 97 7.72 12.49 -7.68
C GLU A 97 7.97 11.24 -8.53
N CYS A 98 8.43 11.43 -9.76
CA CYS A 98 8.60 10.36 -10.74
C CYS A 98 10.01 10.31 -11.30
N ARG A 99 10.38 9.16 -11.91
CA ARG A 99 11.68 8.98 -12.58
C ARG A 99 11.91 10.03 -13.67
N ASN A 100 10.87 10.44 -14.41
CA ASN A 100 10.99 11.48 -15.44
C ASN A 100 10.67 12.90 -14.96
N GLY A 101 10.63 13.15 -13.64
CA GLY A 101 10.44 14.47 -13.06
C GLY A 101 9.22 14.57 -12.14
N THR A 102 8.96 15.80 -11.68
CA THR A 102 7.87 16.10 -10.74
C THR A 102 6.62 16.53 -11.49
N TYR A 103 5.46 16.01 -11.08
CA TYR A 103 4.16 16.33 -11.66
C TYR A 103 3.24 17.02 -10.65
N THR A 104 2.84 18.25 -10.95
CA THR A 104 1.94 19.04 -10.11
C THR A 104 0.52 18.93 -10.62
N ILE A 105 -0.43 18.56 -9.75
CA ILE A 105 -1.85 18.45 -10.12
C ILE A 105 -2.40 19.83 -10.46
N LYS A 106 -3.02 19.95 -11.64
CA LYS A 106 -3.66 21.19 -12.12
C LYS A 106 -5.17 21.15 -11.90
N THR A 107 -5.80 20.07 -12.37
CA THR A 107 -7.24 19.82 -12.23
C THR A 107 -7.47 18.33 -12.02
N GLY A 108 -8.61 17.97 -11.47
CA GLY A 108 -9.01 16.57 -11.41
C GLY A 108 -10.27 16.35 -10.60
N THR A 109 -10.79 15.14 -10.70
CA THR A 109 -11.93 14.68 -9.91
C THR A 109 -11.55 13.37 -9.25
N PHE A 110 -11.83 13.26 -7.96
CA PHE A 110 -11.74 12.01 -7.22
C PHE A 110 -13.15 11.50 -6.92
N LYS A 111 -13.52 10.38 -7.54
CA LYS A 111 -14.75 9.65 -7.20
C LYS A 111 -14.38 8.52 -6.26
N ARG A 112 -15.15 8.31 -5.21
CA ARG A 112 -14.99 7.18 -4.32
C ARG A 112 -16.32 6.51 -4.04
N THR A 113 -16.31 5.20 -4.08
CA THR A 113 -17.43 4.34 -3.70
C THR A 113 -16.95 3.34 -2.67
N PHE A 114 -17.63 3.25 -1.53
CA PHE A 114 -17.20 2.35 -0.46
C PHE A 114 -18.37 1.81 0.34
N ARG A 115 -18.14 0.68 1.00
CA ARG A 115 -19.03 0.13 2.02
C ARG A 115 -18.20 -0.20 3.25
N VAL A 116 -18.67 0.26 4.41
CA VAL A 116 -18.10 -0.12 5.70
C VAL A 116 -18.71 -1.46 6.11
N SER A 117 -17.89 -2.48 6.37
CA SER A 117 -18.40 -3.77 6.87
C SER A 117 -18.64 -3.72 8.38
N GLN A 118 -17.78 -3.01 9.11
CA GLN A 118 -17.87 -2.89 10.56
C GLN A 118 -17.42 -1.51 11.02
N PHE A 119 -18.18 -0.89 11.93
CA PHE A 119 -17.79 0.34 12.64
C PHE A 119 -16.88 0.00 13.82
N ALA A 120 -15.71 -0.55 13.53
CA ALA A 120 -14.66 -0.86 14.48
C ALA A 120 -13.40 -0.04 14.19
N LYS A 121 -12.58 0.15 15.21
CA LYS A 121 -11.22 0.65 15.02
C LYS A 121 -10.37 -0.47 14.43
N ARG A 122 -9.44 -0.12 13.54
CA ARG A 122 -8.34 -1.02 13.19
C ARG A 122 -7.51 -1.29 14.45
N PRO A 123 -7.00 -2.51 14.64
CA PRO A 123 -6.19 -2.82 15.81
C PRO A 123 -4.82 -2.11 15.74
N LEU A 124 -4.02 -2.24 16.80
CA LEU A 124 -2.64 -1.77 16.79
C LEU A 124 -1.87 -2.33 15.55
N PRO A 125 -0.95 -1.55 14.96
CA PRO A 125 -0.42 -0.27 15.43
C PRO A 125 -1.21 0.96 14.95
N TYR A 126 -2.38 0.81 14.33
CA TYR A 126 -3.20 1.96 13.93
C TYR A 126 -3.60 2.77 15.17
N THR A 127 -3.39 4.08 15.13
CA THR A 127 -3.65 4.97 16.26
C THR A 127 -5.10 5.46 16.29
N ASP A 128 -5.49 6.03 17.43
CA ASP A 128 -6.80 6.69 17.55
C ASP A 128 -6.98 7.85 16.56
N GLY A 129 -5.92 8.61 16.27
CA GLY A 129 -5.97 9.68 15.27
C GLY A 129 -6.27 9.16 13.86
N PHE A 130 -5.77 7.97 13.52
CA PHE A 130 -6.14 7.30 12.28
C PHE A 130 -7.62 6.87 12.30
N ALA A 131 -8.09 6.28 13.39
CA ALA A 131 -9.49 5.87 13.52
C ALA A 131 -10.48 7.04 13.41
N THR A 132 -10.11 8.24 13.88
CA THR A 132 -10.91 9.46 13.69
C THR A 132 -10.95 9.90 12.23
N SER A 133 -9.84 9.78 11.51
CA SER A 133 -9.70 10.24 10.12
C SER A 133 -10.25 9.25 9.09
N SER A 134 -10.29 7.96 9.46
CA SER A 134 -10.72 6.84 8.62
C SER A 134 -11.59 5.87 9.44
N PRO A 135 -12.82 6.25 9.79
CA PRO A 135 -13.68 5.45 10.64
C PRO A 135 -14.20 4.20 9.92
N GLY A 136 -14.14 3.06 10.61
CA GLY A 136 -14.68 1.79 10.13
C GLY A 136 -13.71 0.97 9.25
N ILE A 137 -14.13 -0.25 8.98
CA ILE A 137 -13.43 -1.25 8.15
C ILE A 137 -14.02 -1.24 6.75
N PHE A 138 -13.19 -0.98 5.73
CA PHE A 138 -13.62 -0.88 4.34
C PHE A 138 -13.58 -2.22 3.62
N THR A 139 -14.74 -2.67 3.14
CA THR A 139 -14.86 -3.93 2.42
C THR A 139 -15.88 -3.75 1.29
N PRO A 140 -15.51 -3.21 0.11
CA PRO A 140 -14.25 -2.54 -0.23
C PRO A 140 -14.37 -1.00 -0.24
N PHE A 141 -13.25 -0.34 -0.50
CA PHE A 141 -13.16 1.03 -1.00
C PHE A 141 -12.68 1.01 -2.46
N VAL A 142 -13.35 1.76 -3.34
CA VAL A 142 -13.00 1.91 -4.75
C VAL A 142 -12.93 3.39 -5.09
N GLY A 143 -11.72 3.85 -5.39
CA GLY A 143 -11.37 5.21 -5.73
C GLY A 143 -10.92 5.35 -7.17
N GLU A 144 -11.38 6.42 -7.82
CA GLU A 144 -11.12 6.75 -9.22
C GLU A 144 -10.70 8.21 -9.34
N LEU A 145 -9.50 8.46 -9.86
CA LEU A 145 -9.02 9.80 -10.12
C LEU A 145 -8.74 9.97 -11.60
N ASP A 146 -9.28 11.04 -12.14
CA ASP A 146 -9.01 11.51 -13.50
C ASP A 146 -8.74 13.00 -13.44
N GLY A 147 -7.67 13.43 -14.10
CA GLY A 147 -7.27 14.82 -14.07
C GLY A 147 -6.08 15.12 -14.94
N THR A 148 -5.53 16.31 -14.73
CA THR A 148 -4.34 16.77 -15.41
C THR A 148 -3.27 17.21 -14.44
N VAL A 149 -2.02 16.94 -14.82
CA VAL A 149 -0.82 17.43 -14.13
C VAL A 149 0.01 18.27 -15.09
N THR A 150 0.88 19.10 -14.52
CA THR A 150 1.91 19.83 -15.23
C THR A 150 3.28 19.33 -14.81
N ASP A 151 4.16 19.09 -15.77
CA ASP A 151 5.55 18.72 -15.49
C ASP A 151 6.48 19.93 -15.32
N ALA A 152 7.76 19.68 -15.04
CA ALA A 152 8.76 20.72 -14.85
C ALA A 152 8.96 21.62 -16.09
N ASP A 153 8.65 21.12 -17.28
CA ASP A 153 8.76 21.85 -18.56
C ASP A 153 7.47 22.64 -18.89
N GLY A 154 6.45 22.58 -18.02
CA GLY A 154 5.16 23.21 -18.24
C GLY A 154 4.21 22.44 -19.15
N ARG A 155 4.54 21.20 -19.55
CA ARG A 155 3.68 20.36 -20.38
C ARG A 155 2.54 19.79 -19.55
N THR A 156 1.36 19.70 -20.15
CA THR A 156 0.18 19.10 -19.50
C THR A 156 0.09 17.62 -19.86
N LEU A 157 -0.04 16.76 -18.85
CA LEU A 157 -0.32 15.34 -19.01
C LEU A 157 -1.67 15.01 -18.37
N ARG A 158 -2.38 14.01 -18.90
CA ARG A 158 -3.50 13.40 -18.20
C ARG A 158 -2.96 12.43 -17.17
N PHE A 159 -3.59 12.32 -16.01
CA PHE A 159 -3.34 11.22 -15.10
C PHE A 159 -4.63 10.47 -14.80
N LEU A 160 -4.49 9.15 -14.64
CA LEU A 160 -5.56 8.25 -14.23
C LEU A 160 -5.03 7.45 -13.05
N ILE A 161 -5.74 7.40 -11.92
CA ILE A 161 -5.34 6.63 -10.74
C ILE A 161 -6.53 5.83 -10.21
N SER A 162 -6.32 4.54 -10.00
CA SER A 162 -7.18 3.69 -9.18
C SER A 162 -6.61 3.56 -7.78
N ASP A 163 -7.45 3.78 -6.77
CA ASP A 163 -7.14 3.64 -5.34
C ASP A 163 -8.10 2.63 -4.72
N LEU A 164 -7.60 1.48 -4.29
CA LEU A 164 -8.45 0.43 -3.75
C LEU A 164 -8.04 0.10 -2.33
N VAL A 165 -9.03 -0.30 -1.52
CA VAL A 165 -8.79 -0.88 -0.20
C VAL A 165 -9.74 -2.05 0.00
N GLN A 166 -9.18 -3.14 0.48
CA GLN A 166 -9.94 -4.26 1.02
C GLN A 166 -9.41 -4.57 2.40
N GLU A 167 -10.30 -4.57 3.38
CA GLU A 167 -10.01 -4.89 4.76
C GLU A 167 -10.92 -6.00 5.26
N VAL A 168 -10.37 -6.80 6.16
CA VAL A 168 -11.07 -7.89 6.81
C VAL A 168 -10.68 -7.87 8.28
N LEU A 169 -11.68 -7.75 9.15
CA LEU A 169 -11.52 -7.86 10.60
C LEU A 169 -12.31 -9.08 11.08
N THR A 170 -11.64 -9.98 11.78
CA THR A 170 -12.23 -11.20 12.36
C THR A 170 -11.77 -11.37 13.81
N ALA A 171 -12.25 -12.41 14.48
CA ALA A 171 -11.74 -12.79 15.80
C ALA A 171 -10.24 -13.14 15.77
N ASP A 172 -9.75 -13.67 14.64
CA ASP A 172 -8.36 -14.12 14.49
C ASP A 172 -7.40 -12.98 14.16
N GLY A 173 -7.90 -11.80 13.79
CA GLY A 173 -7.06 -10.65 13.50
C GLY A 173 -7.59 -9.73 12.41
N PHE A 174 -6.68 -8.91 11.88
CA PHE A 174 -6.96 -7.89 10.88
C PHE A 174 -6.01 -8.02 9.70
N SER A 175 -6.55 -7.92 8.49
CA SER A 175 -5.77 -7.85 7.26
C SER A 175 -6.26 -6.71 6.39
N ALA A 176 -5.33 -6.09 5.66
CA ALA A 176 -5.61 -5.07 4.65
C ALA A 176 -4.78 -5.31 3.37
N THR A 177 -5.40 -5.06 2.22
CA THR A 177 -4.75 -4.97 0.90
C THR A 177 -5.15 -3.66 0.27
N ALA A 178 -4.19 -2.79 -0.01
CA ALA A 178 -4.43 -1.46 -0.58
C ALA A 178 -3.56 -1.23 -1.84
N PRO A 179 -4.04 -1.65 -3.03
CA PRO A 179 -3.33 -1.40 -4.27
C PRO A 179 -3.70 -0.02 -4.85
N ILE A 180 -2.67 0.69 -5.30
CA ILE A 180 -2.79 1.97 -5.98
C ILE A 180 -2.04 1.85 -7.30
N HIS A 181 -2.75 2.10 -8.40
CA HIS A 181 -2.18 2.07 -9.74
C HIS A 181 -2.52 3.35 -10.46
N GLY A 182 -1.58 3.86 -11.25
CA GLY A 182 -1.79 5.10 -11.97
C GLY A 182 -0.95 5.22 -13.21
N LEU A 183 -1.42 6.04 -14.16
CA LEU A 183 -0.76 6.29 -15.43
C LEU A 183 -0.70 7.79 -15.67
N PHE A 184 0.47 8.28 -16.08
CA PHE A 184 0.69 9.64 -16.56
C PHE A 184 0.86 9.60 -18.07
N ILE A 185 -0.05 10.24 -18.79
CA ILE A 185 -0.27 10.06 -20.22
C ILE A 185 -0.05 11.40 -20.93
N ASP A 186 0.86 11.42 -21.91
CA ASP A 186 1.12 12.61 -22.71
C ASP A 186 -0.01 12.90 -23.73
N GLU A 187 0.09 14.04 -24.41
CA GLU A 187 -0.86 14.47 -25.46
C GLU A 187 -1.02 13.47 -26.62
N ARG A 188 -0.05 12.56 -26.80
CA ARG A 188 -0.04 11.54 -27.86
C ARG A 188 -0.61 10.20 -27.36
N GLY A 189 -1.12 10.15 -26.14
CA GLY A 189 -1.65 8.93 -25.51
C GLY A 189 -0.57 7.97 -25.01
N ARG A 190 0.69 8.40 -24.89
CA ARG A 190 1.79 7.55 -24.43
C ARG A 190 1.96 7.68 -22.93
N VAL A 191 2.11 6.55 -22.25
CA VAL A 191 2.41 6.52 -20.82
C VAL A 191 3.86 6.94 -20.60
N ARG A 192 4.05 8.05 -19.88
CA ARG A 192 5.35 8.60 -19.49
C ARG A 192 5.86 7.96 -18.20
N ASP A 193 4.96 7.85 -17.23
CA ASP A 193 5.23 7.27 -15.93
C ASP A 193 4.02 6.53 -15.39
N ARG A 194 4.23 5.71 -14.35
CA ARG A 194 3.17 4.96 -13.69
C ARG A 194 3.35 4.92 -12.17
N ILE A 195 2.23 4.78 -11.48
CA ILE A 195 2.18 4.34 -10.08
C ILE A 195 1.83 2.85 -10.11
N SER A 196 2.55 2.04 -9.34
CA SER A 196 2.19 0.65 -9.08
C SER A 196 2.65 0.30 -7.67
N LEU A 197 1.73 0.47 -6.73
CA LEU A 197 1.95 0.25 -5.30
C LEU A 197 0.96 -0.81 -4.84
N ILE A 198 1.41 -1.81 -4.10
CA ILE A 198 0.53 -2.73 -3.39
C ILE A 198 1.00 -2.83 -1.96
N GLY A 199 0.29 -2.15 -1.07
CA GLY A 199 0.57 -2.26 0.34
C GLY A 199 -0.32 -3.29 1.02
N ARG A 200 0.27 -3.99 1.99
CA ARG A 200 -0.36 -5.09 2.71
C ARG A 200 -0.09 -4.93 4.20
N PHE A 201 -1.06 -5.33 5.00
CA PHE A 201 -0.97 -5.35 6.45
C PHE A 201 -1.66 -6.61 6.96
N ASN A 202 -1.07 -7.26 7.96
CA ASN A 202 -1.72 -8.32 8.74
C ASN A 202 -1.33 -8.22 10.20
N SER A 203 -2.26 -8.54 11.08
CA SER A 203 -1.99 -8.77 12.49
C SER A 203 -2.94 -9.82 13.05
N GLY A 204 -2.52 -10.46 14.14
CA GLY A 204 -3.38 -11.30 14.96
C GLY A 204 -4.35 -10.48 15.82
N PRO A 205 -5.04 -11.12 16.79
CA PRO A 205 -6.04 -10.47 17.61
C PRO A 205 -5.44 -9.26 18.35
N GLY A 206 -6.14 -8.12 18.30
CA GLY A 206 -5.69 -6.89 18.95
C GLY A 206 -4.41 -6.26 18.39
N GLY A 207 -3.89 -6.73 17.25
CA GLY A 207 -2.70 -6.15 16.61
C GLY A 207 -1.39 -6.92 16.86
N GLN A 208 -1.48 -8.09 17.49
CA GLN A 208 -0.30 -8.91 17.79
C GLN A 208 0.42 -9.38 16.52
N GLY A 209 1.76 -9.36 16.55
CA GLY A 209 2.57 -9.86 15.43
C GLY A 209 2.36 -9.14 14.11
N ALA A 210 2.07 -7.82 14.15
CA ALA A 210 1.81 -7.03 12.96
C ALA A 210 2.94 -7.15 11.93
N THR A 211 2.57 -7.43 10.68
CA THR A 211 3.45 -7.48 9.51
C THR A 211 2.88 -6.57 8.42
N TYR A 212 3.74 -5.75 7.82
CA TYR A 212 3.31 -4.81 6.80
C TYR A 212 4.46 -4.45 5.87
N GLY A 213 4.10 -4.02 4.66
CA GLY A 213 5.05 -3.69 3.61
C GLY A 213 4.35 -3.07 2.41
N ILE A 214 5.13 -2.38 1.58
CA ILE A 214 4.67 -1.83 0.30
C ILE A 214 5.55 -2.39 -0.81
N GLU A 215 4.90 -3.02 -1.77
CA GLU A 215 5.53 -3.39 -3.03
C GLU A 215 5.40 -2.23 -4.00
N ASP A 216 6.53 -1.68 -4.45
CA ASP A 216 6.59 -0.56 -5.39
C ASP A 216 7.26 -0.99 -6.70
N ARG A 217 6.45 -1.09 -7.76
CA ARG A 217 6.87 -1.40 -9.13
C ARG A 217 6.71 -0.18 -10.05
N GLY A 218 6.39 0.97 -9.46
CA GLY A 218 6.12 2.21 -10.16
C GLY A 218 7.37 2.93 -10.63
N THR A 219 7.14 3.98 -11.41
CA THR A 219 8.13 5.02 -11.67
C THR A 219 7.82 6.30 -10.90
N CYS A 220 6.63 6.42 -10.33
CA CYS A 220 6.20 7.52 -9.46
C CYS A 220 5.86 7.02 -8.06
N ARG A 221 6.23 7.82 -7.05
CA ARG A 221 5.79 7.66 -5.66
C ARG A 221 5.68 9.02 -4.98
N GLN A 222 4.99 9.08 -3.86
CA GLN A 222 5.07 10.23 -2.97
C GLN A 222 5.41 9.76 -1.56
N VAL A 223 6.03 10.65 -0.80
CA VAL A 223 6.36 10.42 0.60
C VAL A 223 5.83 11.60 1.39
N ALA A 224 5.23 11.33 2.54
CA ALA A 224 4.64 12.34 3.42
C ALA A 224 4.86 12.02 4.89
N ASP A 225 5.03 13.06 5.69
CA ASP A 225 4.83 12.95 7.13
C ASP A 225 3.34 13.03 7.43
N LEU A 226 2.82 12.02 8.12
CA LEU A 226 1.40 11.95 8.45
C LEU A 226 1.16 12.24 9.93
N PRO A 227 0.04 12.91 10.29
CA PRO A 227 -0.28 13.25 11.66
C PRO A 227 -0.91 12.07 12.44
N PHE A 228 -0.55 10.83 12.12
CA PHE A 228 -1.18 9.63 12.66
C PHE A 228 -0.35 8.89 13.73
N GLY A 229 0.76 9.47 14.20
CA GLY A 229 1.54 8.96 15.34
C GLY A 229 2.97 8.53 14.99
N PRO A 230 3.76 8.06 15.99
CA PRO A 230 5.17 7.69 15.82
C PRO A 230 5.37 6.63 14.73
N GLY A 231 6.34 6.82 13.82
CA GLY A 231 6.59 5.90 12.71
C GLY A 231 5.72 6.15 11.48
N SER A 232 4.98 7.27 11.45
CA SER A 232 4.29 7.77 10.25
C SER A 232 5.08 8.88 9.53
N GLU A 233 6.31 9.16 9.97
CA GLU A 233 7.23 10.07 9.28
C GLU A 233 7.76 9.41 8.02
N ARG A 234 7.65 10.10 6.87
CA ARG A 234 8.01 9.55 5.55
C ARG A 234 7.19 8.32 5.14
N ALA A 235 5.91 8.27 5.51
CA ALA A 235 4.99 7.29 4.97
C ALA A 235 4.91 7.40 3.44
N VAL A 236 4.91 6.27 2.74
CA VAL A 236 4.62 6.25 1.31
C VAL A 236 3.14 6.55 1.15
N VAL A 237 2.86 7.61 0.41
CA VAL A 237 1.52 8.04 0.07
C VAL A 237 1.40 8.14 -1.44
N THR A 238 0.17 8.18 -1.93
CA THR A 238 -0.09 8.57 -3.32
C THR A 238 -1.38 9.35 -3.33
N GLY A 239 -1.41 10.55 -3.89
CA GLY A 239 -2.57 11.42 -4.01
C GLY A 239 -3.29 11.79 -2.69
N PRO A 240 -4.48 12.42 -2.78
CA PRO A 240 -5.39 12.67 -1.64
C PRO A 240 -6.11 11.39 -1.16
N LEU A 241 -5.46 10.24 -1.31
CA LEU A 241 -6.05 8.90 -1.33
C LEU A 241 -6.05 8.23 0.03
N PHE A 242 -6.64 7.03 0.11
CA PHE A 242 -6.47 6.18 1.27
C PHE A 242 -4.98 5.93 1.51
N VAL A 243 -4.57 6.13 2.76
CA VAL A 243 -3.16 6.09 3.15
C VAL A 243 -2.91 4.84 3.97
N LEU A 244 -1.85 4.11 3.65
CA LEU A 244 -1.23 3.21 4.63
C LEU A 244 -0.40 4.08 5.56
N PRO A 245 -0.86 4.32 6.81
CA PRO A 245 -0.39 5.43 7.63
C PRO A 245 0.90 5.10 8.37
N PHE A 246 1.82 4.37 7.74
CA PHE A 246 3.05 3.91 8.39
C PHE A 246 4.21 3.92 7.41
N SER A 247 5.40 4.12 7.96
CA SER A 247 6.67 3.95 7.25
C SER A 247 6.90 2.47 7.05
N ALA A 248 6.37 1.96 5.94
CA ALA A 248 6.51 0.57 5.55
C ALA A 248 7.87 0.33 4.89
N PRO A 249 8.50 -0.85 5.10
CA PRO A 249 9.55 -1.27 4.20
C PRO A 249 9.00 -1.30 2.77
N VAL A 250 9.73 -0.66 1.85
CA VAL A 250 9.39 -0.60 0.44
C VAL A 250 10.28 -1.57 -0.30
N THR A 251 9.68 -2.56 -0.97
CA THR A 251 10.39 -3.49 -1.83
C THR A 251 10.17 -3.13 -3.29
N VAL A 252 11.26 -3.01 -4.05
CA VAL A 252 11.23 -2.89 -5.51
C VAL A 252 11.66 -4.26 -6.07
N PRO A 253 10.76 -5.03 -6.71
CA PRO A 253 11.14 -6.28 -7.35
C PRO A 253 12.21 -6.03 -8.42
N GLU A 254 13.21 -6.92 -8.53
CA GLU A 254 14.20 -6.85 -9.60
C GLU A 254 13.49 -6.97 -10.96
N GLU A 255 13.77 -6.05 -11.88
CA GLU A 255 13.29 -6.15 -13.26
C GLU A 255 13.99 -7.36 -13.91
N HIS A 256 13.24 -8.43 -14.20
CA HIS A 256 13.69 -9.55 -15.04
C HIS A 256 13.54 -9.21 -16.52
#